data_AF-A0A1S3P498-F1
#
_entry.id   AF-A0A1S3P498-F1
#
_cell.length_a   1.000
_cell.length_b   1.000
_cell.length_c   1.000
_cell.angle_alpha   90.00
_cell.angle_beta   90.00
_cell.angle_gamma   90.00
#
_symmetry.space_group_name_H-M   'P 1'
#
loop_
_entity.id
_entity.type
_entity.pdbx_description
1 polymer ?
#
loop_
_entity_poly.entity_id
_entity_poly.type
_entity_poly.pdbx_seq_one_letter_code
_entity_poly.pdbx_strand_id
1 'polypeptide(L)'
;MSVPSALEFHWQSLARLPSGRVYHSLAEVGGQMYMLGGCDAAGRPSPALELYSPEGDQWLSLPPMPTPRAGAAVAVLGKQILVVGGVGEDQRPLKVVEVYNTEEGRWRKRCALREALMGVAVTVKDGRALAVGGMGSDLLPRSILQQYDLRKNVWALLPPMPTPRYDATAHLLGNKIYVAGGRQCKRTLKVFEVFDSETRSWSTLPNMPCKRSYGGVFWDSSGRLCLLGGLRKGGGHQSSKFTKNVNIFDTNQGLWLKSEDTVAMKTKRADFASSFLRGRMVVAGGLGHQPSVLDTVEAFHPQKRKWERLAPMAMARCSASSIVIRDRLLVVGGVNQVPSSAHEILYVKEECL
;
A
#
# COMPACT_ATOMS: atom_id res chain seq x y z
N MET A 1 -23.98 -3.88 -12.17
CA MET A 1 -23.37 -5.19 -12.46
C MET A 1 -23.51 -6.08 -11.23
N SER A 2 -23.84 -7.36 -11.44
CA SER A 2 -23.85 -8.36 -10.38
C SER A 2 -22.44 -8.53 -9.80
N VAL A 3 -22.35 -8.84 -8.50
CA VAL A 3 -21.07 -9.19 -7.89
C VAL A 3 -20.71 -10.61 -8.37
N PRO A 4 -19.56 -10.82 -9.05
CA PRO A 4 -19.17 -12.12 -9.61
C PRO A 4 -19.13 -13.19 -8.53
N SER A 5 -19.42 -14.45 -8.85
CA SER A 5 -19.25 -15.59 -7.94
C SER A 5 -17.77 -15.91 -7.70
N ALA A 6 -17.48 -16.75 -6.70
CA ALA A 6 -16.10 -17.14 -6.39
C ALA A 6 -15.42 -17.94 -7.51
N LEU A 7 -16.19 -18.66 -8.34
CA LEU A 7 -15.68 -19.54 -9.39
C LEU A 7 -15.28 -18.79 -10.67
N GLU A 8 -15.78 -17.56 -10.84
CA GLU A 8 -15.47 -16.71 -12.01
C GLU A 8 -14.11 -16.01 -11.88
N PHE A 9 -13.48 -16.05 -10.70
CA PHE A 9 -12.16 -15.49 -10.48
C PHE A 9 -11.06 -16.47 -10.93
N HIS A 10 -10.19 -16.00 -11.80
CA HIS A 10 -9.09 -16.77 -12.34
C HIS A 10 -7.76 -16.06 -12.13
N TRP A 11 -6.74 -16.86 -11.83
CA TRP A 11 -5.35 -16.42 -11.82
C TRP A 11 -4.68 -16.74 -13.14
N GLN A 12 -3.79 -15.85 -13.54
CA GLN A 12 -2.84 -16.09 -14.61
C GLN A 12 -1.47 -15.61 -14.16
N SER A 13 -0.47 -16.47 -14.37
CA SER A 13 0.93 -16.08 -14.27
C SER A 13 1.30 -15.25 -15.49
N LEU A 14 1.93 -14.11 -15.25
CA LEU A 14 2.42 -13.18 -16.26
C LEU A 14 3.95 -13.23 -16.30
N ALA A 15 4.56 -12.48 -17.22
CA ALA A 15 6.00 -12.37 -17.30
C ALA A 15 6.60 -11.96 -15.95
N ARG A 16 7.65 -12.70 -15.57
CA ARG A 16 8.40 -12.50 -14.34
C ARG A 16 9.23 -11.22 -14.43
N LEU A 17 9.47 -10.63 -13.27
CA LEU A 17 10.42 -9.53 -13.12
C LEU A 17 11.84 -9.98 -13.50
N PRO A 18 12.68 -9.08 -14.04
CA PRO A 18 14.09 -9.37 -14.29
C PRO A 18 14.86 -9.74 -13.01
N SER A 19 14.46 -9.19 -11.86
CA SER A 19 15.06 -9.47 -10.56
C SER A 19 14.00 -9.55 -9.46
N GLY A 20 14.11 -10.54 -8.58
CA GLY A 20 13.22 -10.67 -7.42
C GLY A 20 13.54 -9.64 -6.35
N ARG A 21 12.53 -8.89 -5.88
CA ARG A 21 12.71 -7.80 -4.92
C ARG A 21 11.48 -7.49 -4.08
N VAL A 22 11.73 -6.91 -2.91
CA VAL A 22 10.71 -6.46 -1.94
C VAL A 22 10.80 -4.96 -1.69
N TYR A 23 9.80 -4.40 -1.00
CA TYR A 23 9.74 -2.97 -0.67
C TYR A 23 9.83 -2.04 -1.90
N HIS A 24 9.50 -2.56 -3.07
CA HIS A 24 9.29 -1.79 -4.28
C HIS A 24 7.91 -1.13 -4.24
N SER A 25 7.75 -0.07 -5.01
CA SER A 25 6.49 0.66 -5.10
C SER A 25 5.86 0.45 -6.47
N LEU A 26 4.54 0.32 -6.51
CA LEU A 26 3.76 0.26 -7.75
C LEU A 26 3.06 1.60 -7.98
N ALA A 27 3.01 2.04 -9.22
CA ALA A 27 2.25 3.21 -9.66
C ALA A 27 1.44 2.86 -10.91
N GLU A 28 0.22 3.39 -10.99
CA GLU A 28 -0.59 3.34 -12.19
C GLU A 28 -0.60 4.73 -12.83
N VAL A 29 -0.25 4.79 -14.11
CA VAL A 29 -0.32 6.03 -14.91
C VAL A 29 -0.94 5.69 -16.26
N GLY A 30 -2.13 6.22 -16.55
CA GLY A 30 -2.77 6.05 -17.86
C GLY A 30 -3.13 4.61 -18.21
N GLY A 31 -3.44 3.79 -17.22
CA GLY A 31 -3.73 2.36 -17.33
C GLY A 31 -2.48 1.47 -17.42
N GLN A 32 -1.30 2.03 -17.23
CA GLN A 32 -0.03 1.31 -17.27
C GLN A 32 0.56 1.14 -15.88
N MET A 33 1.18 -0.02 -15.63
CA MET A 33 1.81 -0.34 -14.35
C MET A 33 3.30 -0.05 -14.39
N TYR A 34 3.76 0.81 -13.48
CA TYR A 34 5.16 1.12 -13.24
C TYR A 34 5.58 0.51 -11.90
N MET A 35 6.76 -0.09 -11.86
CA MET A 35 7.38 -0.64 -10.66
C MET A 35 8.71 0.05 -10.39
N LEU A 36 8.90 0.51 -9.15
CA LEU A 36 10.02 1.38 -8.78
C LEU A 36 10.77 0.84 -7.57
N GLY A 37 12.09 0.75 -7.70
CA GLY A 37 13.02 0.47 -6.61
C GLY A 37 12.77 -0.86 -5.89
N GLY A 38 12.92 -0.83 -4.57
CA GLY A 38 12.90 -2.01 -3.71
C GLY A 38 14.31 -2.49 -3.36
N CYS A 39 14.44 -3.67 -2.76
CA CYS A 39 15.74 -4.27 -2.49
C CYS A 39 15.77 -5.78 -2.77
N ASP A 40 16.98 -6.27 -3.05
CA ASP A 40 17.27 -7.67 -3.31
C ASP A 40 17.43 -8.49 -2.01
N ALA A 41 17.83 -9.77 -2.15
CA ALA A 41 18.02 -10.68 -1.02
C ALA A 41 19.13 -10.24 -0.04
N ALA A 42 20.10 -9.44 -0.50
CA ALA A 42 21.16 -8.88 0.32
C ALA A 42 20.75 -7.54 0.96
N GLY A 43 19.50 -7.10 0.75
CA GLY A 43 19.01 -5.81 1.23
C GLY A 43 19.57 -4.62 0.45
N ARG A 44 20.19 -4.84 -0.73
CA ARG A 44 20.72 -3.76 -1.55
C ARG A 44 19.58 -3.03 -2.25
N PRO A 45 19.42 -1.72 -2.03
CA PRO A 45 18.39 -0.94 -2.71
C PRO A 45 18.62 -0.88 -4.22
N SER A 46 17.53 -0.88 -4.98
CA SER A 46 17.55 -0.84 -6.44
C SER A 46 17.15 0.54 -6.97
N PRO A 47 17.77 1.04 -8.05
CA PRO A 47 17.29 2.20 -8.79
C PRO A 47 16.32 1.82 -9.91
N ALA A 48 15.97 0.55 -10.09
CA ALA A 48 15.21 0.08 -11.24
C ALA A 48 13.84 0.78 -11.38
N LEU A 49 13.52 1.17 -12.61
CA LEU A 49 12.19 1.55 -13.05
C LEU A 49 11.79 0.62 -14.18
N GLU A 50 10.66 -0.07 -14.01
CA GLU A 50 10.17 -1.04 -14.98
C GLU A 50 8.71 -0.75 -15.31
N LEU A 51 8.36 -0.88 -16.57
CA LEU A 51 7.00 -0.74 -17.10
C LEU A 51 6.51 -2.11 -17.56
N TYR A 52 5.35 -2.54 -17.09
CA TYR A 52 4.72 -3.75 -17.61
C TYR A 52 3.91 -3.44 -18.88
N SER A 53 4.21 -4.15 -19.96
CA SER A 53 3.45 -4.11 -21.22
C SER A 53 2.51 -5.31 -21.30
N PRO A 54 1.17 -5.11 -21.18
CA PRO A 54 0.20 -6.20 -21.26
C PRO A 54 0.09 -6.86 -22.63
N GLU A 55 0.34 -6.11 -23.72
CA GLU A 55 0.20 -6.61 -25.11
C GLU A 55 1.21 -7.70 -25.43
N GLY A 56 2.45 -7.54 -24.95
CA GLY A 56 3.53 -8.52 -25.14
C GLY A 56 3.79 -9.40 -23.94
N ASP A 57 3.00 -9.28 -22.87
CA ASP A 57 3.27 -9.85 -21.54
C ASP A 57 4.76 -9.77 -21.19
N GLN A 58 5.29 -8.55 -21.07
CA GLN A 58 6.73 -8.35 -20.81
C GLN A 58 7.00 -7.12 -19.96
N TRP A 59 8.13 -7.15 -19.26
CA TRP A 59 8.65 -5.99 -18.53
C TRP A 59 9.67 -5.24 -19.38
N LEU A 60 9.48 -3.93 -19.48
CA LEU A 60 10.38 -3.01 -20.14
C LEU A 60 11.19 -2.26 -19.09
N SER A 61 12.51 -2.37 -19.16
CA SER A 61 13.40 -1.53 -18.36
C SER A 61 13.40 -0.10 -18.90
N LEU A 62 13.08 0.85 -18.03
CA LEU A 62 13.13 2.28 -18.32
C LEU A 62 14.39 2.90 -17.70
N PRO A 63 14.72 4.16 -18.03
CA PRO A 63 15.83 4.86 -17.39
C PRO A 63 15.71 4.76 -15.85
N PRO A 64 16.77 4.32 -15.14
CA PRO A 64 16.71 4.08 -13.71
C PRO A 64 16.61 5.38 -12.91
N MET A 65 16.07 5.30 -11.70
CA MET A 65 16.10 6.38 -10.71
C MET A 65 17.55 6.82 -10.46
N PRO A 66 17.84 8.15 -10.40
CA PRO A 66 19.20 8.60 -10.09
C PRO A 66 19.67 8.20 -8.69
N THR A 67 18.75 7.92 -7.76
CA THR A 67 19.08 7.46 -6.40
C THR A 67 18.44 6.08 -6.12
N PRO A 68 19.23 5.01 -5.94
CA PRO A 68 18.73 3.70 -5.52
C PRO A 68 18.04 3.75 -4.16
N ARG A 69 16.87 3.12 -4.03
CA ARG A 69 16.09 3.17 -2.79
C ARG A 69 15.06 2.04 -2.64
N ALA A 70 14.83 1.65 -1.39
CA ALA A 70 13.77 0.74 -0.98
C ALA A 70 12.76 1.45 -0.07
N GLY A 71 11.50 0.99 -0.06
CA GLY A 71 10.45 1.51 0.80
C GLY A 71 10.10 2.98 0.55
N ALA A 72 10.29 3.45 -0.69
CA ALA A 72 10.01 4.83 -1.06
C ALA A 72 8.50 5.06 -1.25
N ALA A 73 8.01 6.20 -0.79
CA ALA A 73 6.63 6.58 -1.04
C ALA A 73 6.47 7.10 -2.47
N VAL A 74 5.41 6.69 -3.16
CA VAL A 74 5.15 7.06 -4.55
C VAL A 74 3.80 7.74 -4.70
N ALA A 75 3.77 8.84 -5.44
CA ALA A 75 2.57 9.58 -5.81
C ALA A 75 2.53 9.82 -7.32
N VAL A 76 1.33 9.76 -7.89
CA VAL A 76 1.11 10.06 -9.31
C VAL A 76 0.44 11.42 -9.44
N LEU A 77 1.10 12.35 -10.12
CA LEU A 77 0.66 13.72 -10.34
C LEU A 77 0.46 13.95 -11.85
N GLY A 78 -0.67 13.49 -12.37
CA GLY A 78 -0.91 13.42 -13.81
C GLY A 78 0.03 12.39 -14.45
N LYS A 79 0.88 12.82 -15.39
CA LYS A 79 1.87 11.98 -16.09
C LYS A 79 3.25 11.97 -15.41
N GLN A 80 3.29 12.32 -14.13
CA GLN A 80 4.52 12.42 -13.36
C GLN A 80 4.47 11.49 -12.14
N ILE A 81 5.44 10.59 -12.02
CA ILE A 81 5.60 9.69 -10.87
C ILE A 81 6.60 10.36 -9.92
N LEU A 82 6.11 10.85 -8.79
CA LEU A 82 6.89 11.44 -7.70
C LEU A 82 7.34 10.33 -6.74
N VAL A 83 8.64 10.24 -6.50
CA VAL A 83 9.26 9.30 -5.55
C VAL A 83 9.84 10.08 -4.37
N VAL A 84 9.40 9.75 -3.17
CA VAL A 84 9.64 10.54 -1.95
C VAL A 84 10.31 9.67 -0.88
N GLY A 85 11.49 10.09 -0.43
CA GLY A 85 12.20 9.46 0.69
C GLY A 85 12.57 8.00 0.43
N GLY A 86 12.44 7.17 1.46
CA GLY A 86 12.84 5.76 1.45
C GLY A 86 14.20 5.54 2.12
N VAL A 87 14.78 4.36 1.90
CA VAL A 87 16.08 3.96 2.45
C VAL A 87 17.09 3.79 1.32
N GLY A 88 18.24 4.48 1.43
CA GLY A 88 19.32 4.46 0.45
C GLY A 88 20.34 3.33 0.67
N GLU A 89 21.37 3.28 -0.17
CA GLU A 89 22.40 2.23 -0.18
C GLU A 89 23.15 2.10 1.16
N ASP A 90 23.32 3.21 1.87
CA ASP A 90 23.91 3.30 3.21
C ASP A 90 22.95 2.86 4.34
N GLN A 91 21.77 2.32 3.98
CA GLN A 91 20.70 1.91 4.89
C GLN A 91 20.15 3.07 5.74
N ARG A 92 20.29 4.31 5.28
CA ARG A 92 19.75 5.49 5.97
C ARG A 92 18.51 6.06 5.28
N PRO A 93 17.62 6.73 6.03
CA PRO A 93 16.55 7.53 5.46
C PRO A 93 17.07 8.51 4.41
N LEU A 94 16.28 8.76 3.37
CA LEU A 94 16.58 9.73 2.32
C LEU A 94 15.69 10.97 2.44
N LYS A 95 16.26 12.15 2.17
CA LYS A 95 15.48 13.37 1.91
C LYS A 95 15.13 13.56 0.43
N VAL A 96 15.68 12.70 -0.42
CA VAL A 96 15.68 12.86 -1.88
C VAL A 96 14.28 12.71 -2.44
N VAL A 97 13.90 13.64 -3.32
CA VAL A 97 12.65 13.61 -4.08
C VAL A 97 12.98 13.68 -5.57
N GLU A 98 12.49 12.70 -6.33
CA GLU A 98 12.74 12.58 -7.76
C GLU A 98 11.41 12.38 -8.49
N VAL A 99 11.31 12.90 -9.70
CA VAL A 99 10.12 12.74 -10.55
C VAL A 99 10.51 12.10 -11.87
N TYR A 100 9.80 11.06 -12.25
CA TYR A 100 9.82 10.52 -13.60
C TYR A 100 8.65 11.10 -14.41
N ASN A 101 8.96 11.75 -15.54
CA ASN A 101 7.95 12.16 -16.51
C ASN A 101 7.73 11.01 -17.50
N THR A 102 6.53 10.45 -17.54
CA THR A 102 6.21 9.29 -18.38
C THR A 102 6.09 9.63 -19.87
N GLU A 103 5.94 10.90 -20.25
CA GLU A 103 5.95 11.34 -21.66
C GLU A 103 7.38 11.58 -22.17
N GLU A 104 8.20 12.24 -21.36
CA GLU A 104 9.59 12.55 -21.73
C GLU A 104 10.53 11.35 -21.54
N GLY A 105 10.12 10.37 -20.73
CA GLY A 105 10.95 9.23 -20.34
C GLY A 105 12.16 9.62 -19.48
N ARG A 106 12.07 10.73 -18.73
CA ARG A 106 13.22 11.33 -18.03
C ARG A 106 12.97 11.56 -16.54
N TRP A 107 14.04 11.39 -15.77
CA TRP A 107 14.09 11.74 -14.36
C TRP A 107 14.50 13.19 -14.15
N ARG A 108 13.89 13.84 -13.16
CA ARG A 108 14.29 15.15 -12.68
C ARG A 108 14.38 15.13 -11.16
N LYS A 109 15.49 15.64 -10.60
CA LYS A 109 15.58 15.93 -9.17
C LYS A 109 14.64 17.08 -8.82
N ARG A 110 13.96 16.96 -7.69
CA ARG A 110 13.02 17.96 -7.19
C ARG A 110 13.45 18.45 -5.81
N CYS A 111 12.73 19.44 -5.30
CA CYS A 111 12.94 19.96 -3.95
C CYS A 111 12.88 18.81 -2.95
N ALA A 112 13.96 18.65 -2.20
CA ALA A 112 14.08 17.60 -1.20
C ALA A 112 13.09 17.82 -0.05
N LEU A 113 12.80 16.75 0.68
CA LEU A 113 12.18 16.85 2.00
C LEU A 113 13.05 17.69 2.91
N ARG A 114 12.43 18.36 3.89
CA ARG A 114 13.13 19.15 4.91
C ARG A 114 14.16 18.34 5.69
N GLU A 115 13.86 17.07 5.92
CA GLU A 115 14.72 16.11 6.58
C GLU A 115 14.62 14.73 5.90
N ALA A 116 15.57 13.86 6.19
CA ALA A 116 15.61 12.53 5.60
C ALA A 116 14.64 11.58 6.32
N LEU A 117 13.72 10.97 5.57
CA LEU A 117 12.60 10.20 6.14
C LEU A 117 12.40 8.86 5.43
N MET A 118 12.26 7.80 6.23
CA MET A 118 11.73 6.50 5.82
C MET A 118 10.30 6.31 6.33
N GLY A 119 9.53 5.40 5.73
CA GLY A 119 8.16 5.08 6.21
C GLY A 119 7.18 6.25 6.11
N VAL A 120 7.38 7.13 5.12
CA VAL A 120 6.48 8.26 4.82
C VAL A 120 5.24 7.72 4.14
N ALA A 121 4.06 8.18 4.54
CA ALA A 121 2.84 7.93 3.78
C ALA A 121 2.60 9.10 2.80
N VAL A 122 2.26 8.81 1.55
CA VAL A 122 1.97 9.85 0.56
C VAL A 122 0.61 9.62 -0.09
N THR A 123 -0.16 10.69 -0.25
CA THR A 123 -1.39 10.72 -1.05
C THR A 123 -1.40 11.94 -1.96
N VAL A 124 -2.36 12.03 -2.89
CA VAL A 124 -2.46 13.11 -3.88
C VAL A 124 -3.83 13.75 -3.82
N LYS A 125 -3.87 15.08 -3.67
CA LYS A 125 -5.09 15.90 -3.74
C LYS A 125 -4.86 17.09 -4.66
N ASP A 126 -5.78 17.34 -5.59
CA ASP A 126 -5.77 18.49 -6.50
C ASP A 126 -4.41 18.72 -7.20
N GLY A 127 -3.78 17.63 -7.66
CA GLY A 127 -2.47 17.70 -8.32
C GLY A 127 -1.31 18.07 -7.40
N ARG A 128 -1.46 17.91 -6.07
CA ARG A 128 -0.41 18.11 -5.06
C ARG A 128 -0.21 16.85 -4.26
N ALA A 129 1.05 16.49 -4.01
CA ALA A 129 1.38 15.37 -3.14
C ALA A 129 1.39 15.82 -1.69
N LEU A 130 0.86 14.99 -0.80
CA LEU A 130 0.77 15.21 0.64
C LEU A 130 1.55 14.10 1.33
N ALA A 131 2.70 14.45 1.89
CA ALA A 131 3.59 13.55 2.62
C ALA A 131 3.34 13.67 4.13
N VAL A 132 3.04 12.55 4.77
CA VAL A 132 2.62 12.46 6.17
C VAL A 132 3.59 11.58 6.95
N GLY A 133 4.06 12.10 8.09
CA GLY A 133 4.85 11.36 9.07
C GLY A 133 6.23 10.94 8.54
N GLY A 134 6.65 9.74 8.95
CA GLY A 134 7.96 9.18 8.64
C GLY A 134 8.89 9.13 9.85
N MET A 135 10.05 8.50 9.71
CA MET A 135 11.06 8.36 10.75
C MET A 135 12.39 8.91 10.26
N GLY A 136 13.00 9.76 11.09
CA GLY A 136 14.29 10.38 10.83
C GLY A 136 15.47 9.43 11.06
N SER A 137 16.68 9.89 10.75
CA SER A 137 17.92 9.14 11.01
C SER A 137 18.22 8.98 12.52
N ASP A 138 17.59 9.81 13.36
CA ASP A 138 17.59 9.72 14.81
C ASP A 138 16.66 8.63 15.36
N LEU A 139 16.02 7.84 14.49
CA LEU A 139 15.03 6.81 14.82
C LEU A 139 13.78 7.36 15.52
N LEU A 140 13.55 8.68 15.45
CA LEU A 140 12.38 9.31 16.04
C LEU A 140 11.26 9.47 14.99
N PRO A 141 10.02 9.09 15.31
CA PRO A 141 8.87 9.30 14.43
C PRO A 141 8.53 10.79 14.32
N ARG A 142 8.05 11.22 13.15
CA ARG A 142 7.65 12.61 12.88
C ARG A 142 6.13 12.75 12.80
N SER A 143 5.64 13.91 13.20
CA SER A 143 4.25 14.37 13.01
C SER A 143 4.08 15.24 11.76
N ILE A 144 5.14 15.39 10.96
CA ILE A 144 5.18 16.37 9.88
C ILE A 144 4.12 16.07 8.81
N LEU A 145 3.44 17.11 8.33
CA LEU A 145 2.62 17.07 7.13
C LEU A 145 3.16 18.11 6.15
N GLN A 146 3.53 17.66 4.95
CA GLN A 146 4.11 18.51 3.91
C GLN A 146 3.31 18.36 2.63
N GLN A 147 2.99 19.49 1.99
CA GLN A 147 2.35 19.52 0.68
C GLN A 147 3.39 19.94 -0.37
N TYR A 148 3.51 19.15 -1.42
CA TYR A 148 4.38 19.45 -2.55
C TYR A 148 3.59 20.02 -3.73
N ASP A 149 4.00 21.20 -4.19
CA ASP A 149 3.53 21.78 -5.44
C ASP A 149 4.54 21.46 -6.55
N LEU A 150 4.12 20.63 -7.50
CA LEU A 150 4.97 20.16 -8.59
C LEU A 150 5.40 21.27 -9.56
N ARG A 151 4.54 22.30 -9.76
CA ARG A 151 4.82 23.41 -10.68
C ARG A 151 5.82 24.36 -10.06
N LYS A 152 5.64 24.67 -8.78
CA LYS A 152 6.54 25.56 -8.02
C LYS A 152 7.80 24.88 -7.54
N ASN A 153 7.82 23.54 -7.50
CA ASN A 153 8.91 22.74 -6.98
C ASN A 153 9.28 23.14 -5.54
N VAL A 154 8.26 23.23 -4.67
CA VAL A 154 8.44 23.59 -3.26
C VAL A 154 7.56 22.74 -2.37
N TRP A 155 8.05 22.49 -1.16
CA TRP A 155 7.27 21.91 -0.07
C TRP A 155 6.75 23.03 0.84
N ALA A 156 5.46 22.98 1.16
CA ALA A 156 4.84 23.80 2.17
C ALA A 156 4.50 22.93 3.39
N LEU A 157 4.83 23.42 4.59
CA LEU A 157 4.40 22.78 5.82
C LEU A 157 2.91 23.06 6.05
N LEU A 158 2.18 22.01 6.39
CA LEU A 158 0.83 22.11 6.90
C LEU A 158 0.84 21.82 8.41
N PRO A 159 -0.27 22.10 9.12
CA PRO A 159 -0.36 21.79 10.54
C PRO A 159 0.03 20.33 10.82
N PRO A 160 0.89 20.09 11.82
CA PRO A 160 1.42 18.77 12.09
C PRO A 160 0.32 17.85 12.66
N MET A 161 0.48 16.56 12.38
CA MET A 161 -0.34 15.50 12.90
C MET A 161 -0.23 15.40 14.44
N PRO A 162 -1.33 15.19 15.18
CA PRO A 162 -1.28 15.15 16.64
C PRO A 162 -0.32 14.10 17.20
N THR A 163 -0.28 12.91 16.59
CA THR A 163 0.61 11.82 17.04
C THR A 163 1.74 11.55 16.03
N PRO A 164 3.02 11.80 16.36
CA PRO A 164 4.16 11.46 15.50
C PRO A 164 4.22 9.96 15.19
N ARG A 165 4.35 9.57 13.91
CA ARG A 165 4.40 8.16 13.48
C ARG A 165 5.02 7.96 12.09
N TYR A 166 5.51 6.74 11.85
CA TYR A 166 5.95 6.24 10.54
C TYR A 166 5.24 4.92 10.19
N ASP A 167 5.34 4.47 8.94
CA ASP A 167 4.65 3.29 8.41
C ASP A 167 3.12 3.34 8.65
N ALA A 168 2.56 4.54 8.67
CA ALA A 168 1.14 4.75 8.74
C ALA A 168 0.51 4.56 7.35
N THR A 169 -0.77 4.25 7.32
CA THR A 169 -1.55 4.24 6.08
C THR A 169 -2.30 5.55 5.96
N ALA A 170 -2.09 6.29 4.87
CA ALA A 170 -2.78 7.54 4.57
C ALA A 170 -3.69 7.36 3.35
N HIS A 171 -4.97 7.68 3.52
CA HIS A 171 -6.01 7.45 2.53
C HIS A 171 -6.85 8.71 2.33
N LEU A 172 -6.90 9.24 1.11
CA LEU A 172 -7.71 10.40 0.76
C LEU A 172 -9.15 9.96 0.46
N LEU A 173 -10.12 10.72 0.99
CA LEU A 173 -11.53 10.66 0.57
C LEU A 173 -12.09 12.09 0.58
N GLY A 174 -12.51 12.58 -0.59
CA GLY A 174 -12.93 13.98 -0.76
C GLY A 174 -11.81 14.95 -0.33
N ASN A 175 -12.09 15.80 0.66
CA ASN A 175 -11.14 16.76 1.20
C ASN A 175 -10.35 16.29 2.43
N LYS A 176 -10.57 15.05 2.86
CA LYS A 176 -10.06 14.53 4.13
C LYS A 176 -9.01 13.44 3.92
N ILE A 177 -7.90 13.57 4.62
CA ILE A 177 -6.82 12.58 4.64
C ILE A 177 -6.93 11.78 5.93
N TYR A 178 -7.31 10.52 5.82
CA TYR A 178 -7.44 9.59 6.93
C TYR A 178 -6.12 8.88 7.17
N VAL A 179 -5.57 8.99 8.38
CA VAL A 179 -4.27 8.40 8.72
C VAL A 179 -4.44 7.41 9.86
N ALA A 180 -4.33 6.14 9.53
CA ALA A 180 -4.58 5.04 10.45
C ALA A 180 -3.27 4.34 10.88
N GLY A 181 -3.15 4.07 12.18
CA GLY A 181 -2.11 3.19 12.72
C GLY A 181 -0.71 3.77 12.68
N GLY A 182 0.21 3.06 12.02
CA GLY A 182 1.63 3.37 12.07
C GLY A 182 2.32 2.96 13.39
N ARG A 183 3.54 3.48 13.54
CA ARG A 183 4.50 3.04 14.54
C ARG A 183 5.20 4.21 15.23
N GLN A 184 5.51 4.00 16.50
CA GLN A 184 6.48 4.77 17.28
C GLN A 184 7.55 3.79 17.78
N CYS A 185 8.70 3.78 17.13
CA CYS A 185 9.79 2.85 17.40
C CYS A 185 9.31 1.37 17.37
N LYS A 186 9.39 0.65 18.50
CA LYS A 186 8.92 -0.74 18.63
C LYS A 186 7.40 -0.86 18.84
N ARG A 187 6.65 0.25 19.01
CA ARG A 187 5.22 0.23 19.36
C ARG A 187 4.35 0.51 18.15
N THR A 188 3.38 -0.36 17.90
CA THR A 188 2.31 -0.17 16.91
C THR A 188 1.16 0.61 17.55
N LEU A 189 0.58 1.57 16.83
CA LEU A 189 -0.42 2.48 17.38
C LEU A 189 -1.85 2.04 17.04
N LYS A 190 -2.82 2.55 17.80
CA LYS A 190 -4.26 2.49 17.47
C LYS A 190 -4.81 3.80 16.94
N VAL A 191 -3.98 4.84 16.90
CA VAL A 191 -4.43 6.20 16.56
C VAL A 191 -5.04 6.22 15.18
N PHE A 192 -6.14 6.96 15.07
CA PHE A 192 -6.82 7.22 13.83
C PHE A 192 -7.17 8.69 13.82
N GLU A 193 -6.59 9.43 12.89
CA GLU A 193 -6.68 10.88 12.84
C GLU A 193 -6.98 11.28 11.40
N VAL A 194 -7.70 12.38 11.24
CA VAL A 194 -8.08 12.91 9.94
C VAL A 194 -7.60 14.35 9.82
N PHE A 195 -6.98 14.66 8.69
CA PHE A 195 -6.67 16.03 8.31
C PHE A 195 -7.70 16.52 7.32
N ASP A 196 -8.37 17.62 7.63
CA ASP A 196 -9.24 18.32 6.70
C ASP A 196 -8.43 19.39 5.97
N SER A 197 -8.35 19.27 4.64
CA SER A 197 -7.57 20.20 3.82
C SER A 197 -8.24 21.56 3.59
N GLU A 198 -9.55 21.69 3.80
CA GLU A 198 -10.28 22.96 3.68
C GLU A 198 -10.08 23.80 4.95
N THR A 199 -10.32 23.22 6.12
CA THR A 199 -10.11 23.89 7.41
C THR A 199 -8.65 23.90 7.85
N ARG A 200 -7.79 23.11 7.19
CA ARG A 200 -6.39 22.87 7.53
C ARG A 200 -6.21 22.44 8.98
N SER A 201 -7.09 21.60 9.50
CA SER A 201 -7.04 21.16 10.88
C SER A 201 -7.07 19.65 11.00
N TRP A 202 -6.48 19.15 12.08
CA TRP A 202 -6.54 17.75 12.45
C TRP A 202 -7.70 17.51 13.40
N SER A 203 -8.32 16.35 13.28
CA SER A 203 -9.29 15.83 14.24
C SER A 203 -8.94 14.39 14.59
N THR A 204 -9.08 14.06 15.87
CA THR A 204 -8.92 12.68 16.34
C THR A 204 -10.23 11.93 16.10
N LEU A 205 -10.13 10.78 15.45
CA LEU A 205 -11.25 9.85 15.25
C LEU A 205 -11.20 8.73 16.31
N PRO A 206 -12.29 7.96 16.47
CA PRO A 206 -12.26 6.78 17.32
C PRO A 206 -11.08 5.86 16.97
N ASN A 207 -10.31 5.47 17.99
CA ASN A 207 -9.15 4.62 17.81
C ASN A 207 -9.50 3.31 17.09
N MET A 208 -8.57 2.82 16.27
CA MET A 208 -8.68 1.49 15.67
C MET A 208 -8.92 0.43 16.76
N PRO A 209 -9.79 -0.56 16.54
CA PRO A 209 -10.13 -1.57 17.56
C PRO A 209 -8.92 -2.36 18.11
N CYS A 210 -7.82 -2.44 17.35
CA CYS A 210 -6.57 -3.07 17.80
C CYS A 210 -5.32 -2.42 17.22
N LYS A 211 -4.19 -2.63 17.90
CA LYS A 211 -2.86 -2.35 17.38
C LYS A 211 -2.52 -3.43 16.34
N ARG A 212 -2.24 -3.03 15.11
CA ARG A 212 -1.86 -3.95 14.03
C ARG A 212 -0.80 -3.32 13.12
N SER A 213 0.00 -4.17 12.50
CA SER A 213 0.86 -3.81 11.35
C SER A 213 0.64 -4.82 10.22
N TYR A 214 1.06 -4.47 9.01
CA TYR A 214 1.01 -5.35 7.84
C TYR A 214 -0.42 -5.88 7.57
N GLY A 215 -1.42 -5.01 7.72
CA GLY A 215 -2.82 -5.32 7.37
C GLY A 215 -3.19 -4.64 6.05
N GLY A 216 -4.27 -5.12 5.43
CA GLY A 216 -4.85 -4.48 4.24
C GLY A 216 -5.68 -3.26 4.64
N VAL A 217 -5.52 -2.15 3.91
CA VAL A 217 -6.31 -0.93 4.12
C VAL A 217 -6.72 -0.33 2.77
N PHE A 218 -8.02 -0.22 2.54
CA PHE A 218 -8.58 0.39 1.33
C PHE A 218 -10.01 0.88 1.55
N TRP A 219 -10.51 1.70 0.62
CA TRP A 219 -11.91 2.14 0.57
C TRP A 219 -12.77 1.10 -0.14
N ASP A 220 -13.97 0.83 0.39
CA ASP A 220 -15.01 0.16 -0.37
C ASP A 220 -15.78 1.13 -1.29
N SER A 221 -16.66 0.59 -2.13
CA SER A 221 -17.49 1.39 -3.06
C SER A 221 -18.45 2.37 -2.37
N SER A 222 -18.65 2.24 -1.06
CA SER A 222 -19.52 3.11 -0.27
C SER A 222 -18.75 4.18 0.51
N GLY A 223 -17.43 4.29 0.28
CA GLY A 223 -16.58 5.26 0.98
C GLY A 223 -16.21 4.85 2.40
N ARG A 224 -16.35 3.58 2.78
CA ARG A 224 -15.96 3.10 4.12
C ARG A 224 -14.54 2.58 4.12
N LEU A 225 -13.77 2.91 5.17
CA LEU A 225 -12.37 2.48 5.28
C LEU A 225 -12.31 1.07 5.88
N CYS A 226 -11.81 0.11 5.13
CA CYS A 226 -11.74 -1.29 5.52
C CYS A 226 -10.32 -1.65 5.98
N LEU A 227 -10.19 -2.13 7.22
CA LEU A 227 -8.94 -2.61 7.82
C LEU A 227 -8.99 -4.12 8.02
N LEU A 228 -8.19 -4.84 7.26
CA LEU A 228 -8.19 -6.30 7.18
C LEU A 228 -6.94 -6.89 7.82
N GLY A 229 -7.13 -7.92 8.65
CA GLY A 229 -6.04 -8.77 9.11
C GLY A 229 -4.91 -8.02 9.81
N GLY A 230 -3.69 -8.52 9.63
CA GLY A 230 -2.45 -7.96 10.15
C GLY A 230 -1.88 -8.72 11.35
N LEU A 231 -0.69 -8.29 11.76
CA LEU A 231 -0.02 -8.79 12.95
C LEU A 231 -0.42 -7.94 14.14
N ARG A 232 -1.23 -8.50 15.06
CA ARG A 232 -1.56 -7.85 16.32
C ARG A 232 -0.43 -8.05 17.31
N LYS A 233 0.06 -6.96 17.88
CA LYS A 233 0.95 -7.04 19.04
C LYS A 233 0.11 -7.32 20.30
N GLY A 234 0.50 -8.35 21.05
CA GLY A 234 -0.03 -8.59 22.39
C GLY A 234 0.32 -7.45 23.34
N GLY A 235 -0.41 -7.36 24.46
CA GLY A 235 0.02 -6.53 25.59
C GLY A 235 1.06 -7.26 26.43
N GLY A 236 2.02 -6.53 27.03
CA GLY A 236 3.01 -7.11 27.96
C GLY A 236 3.87 -8.24 27.34
N HIS A 237 3.96 -9.38 28.04
CA HIS A 237 4.71 -10.59 27.65
C HIS A 237 4.02 -11.47 26.58
N GLN A 238 2.89 -11.05 26.02
CA GLN A 238 2.19 -11.87 25.02
C GLN A 238 2.85 -11.78 23.64
N SER A 239 3.03 -12.94 23.00
CA SER A 239 3.53 -13.03 21.63
C SER A 239 2.60 -12.33 20.64
N SER A 240 3.18 -11.84 19.53
CA SER A 240 2.40 -11.26 18.44
C SER A 240 1.57 -12.35 17.76
N LYS A 241 0.33 -12.04 17.40
CA LYS A 241 -0.62 -13.00 16.80
C LYS A 241 -1.20 -12.45 15.51
N PHE A 242 -1.24 -13.28 14.48
CA PHE A 242 -1.98 -12.96 13.25
C PHE A 242 -3.47 -12.85 13.55
N THR A 243 -4.15 -11.89 12.92
CA THR A 243 -5.60 -11.72 13.05
C THR A 243 -6.32 -11.94 11.73
N LYS A 244 -7.59 -12.34 11.84
CA LYS A 244 -8.54 -12.47 10.72
C LYS A 244 -9.61 -11.38 10.78
N ASN A 245 -9.48 -10.43 11.71
CA ASN A 245 -10.50 -9.44 11.98
C ASN A 245 -10.59 -8.43 10.83
N VAL A 246 -11.84 -8.08 10.53
CA VAL A 246 -12.21 -7.02 9.59
C VAL A 246 -12.83 -5.91 10.42
N ASN A 247 -12.29 -4.71 10.29
CA ASN A 247 -12.84 -3.53 10.96
C ASN A 247 -13.12 -2.48 9.89
N ILE A 248 -14.35 -2.00 9.85
CA ILE A 248 -14.82 -1.06 8.84
C ILE A 248 -15.18 0.23 9.57
N PHE A 249 -14.63 1.35 9.12
CA PHE A 249 -15.00 2.67 9.59
C PHE A 249 -16.00 3.28 8.63
N ASP A 250 -17.19 3.60 9.15
CA ASP A 250 -18.22 4.32 8.40
C ASP A 250 -17.96 5.82 8.52
N THR A 251 -17.60 6.44 7.41
CA THR A 251 -17.26 7.87 7.35
C THR A 251 -18.47 8.78 7.54
N ASN A 252 -19.69 8.31 7.25
CA ASN A 252 -20.91 9.08 7.43
C ASN A 252 -21.29 9.14 8.92
N GLN A 253 -21.10 8.03 9.63
CA GLN A 253 -21.36 7.95 11.07
C GLN A 253 -20.19 8.44 11.92
N GLY A 254 -18.97 8.44 11.37
CA GLY A 254 -17.75 8.75 12.12
C GLY A 254 -17.36 7.67 13.13
N LEU A 255 -17.82 6.42 12.94
CA LEU A 255 -17.67 5.33 13.89
C LEU A 255 -17.19 4.04 13.23
N TRP A 256 -16.50 3.21 14.02
CA TRP A 256 -16.22 1.83 13.63
C TRP A 256 -17.49 0.99 13.76
N LEU A 257 -17.78 0.19 12.72
CA LEU A 257 -18.84 -0.81 12.81
C LEU A 257 -18.54 -1.80 13.95
N LYS A 258 -19.61 -2.27 14.60
CA LYS A 258 -19.50 -3.24 15.69
C LYS A 258 -19.06 -4.60 15.15
N SER A 259 -18.54 -5.44 16.03
CA SER A 259 -17.99 -6.75 15.66
C SER A 259 -19.02 -7.70 15.05
N GLU A 260 -20.28 -7.58 15.45
CA GLU A 260 -21.43 -8.32 14.94
C GLU A 260 -21.84 -7.89 13.51
N ASP A 261 -21.45 -6.69 13.10
CA ASP A 261 -21.74 -6.14 11.78
C ASP A 261 -20.65 -6.51 10.76
N THR A 262 -19.45 -6.89 11.23
CA THR A 262 -18.35 -7.31 10.38
C THR A 262 -18.18 -8.82 10.36
N VAL A 263 -17.73 -9.34 9.22
CA VAL A 263 -17.48 -10.77 9.04
C VAL A 263 -15.97 -10.96 8.94
N ALA A 264 -15.42 -11.72 9.89
CA ALA A 264 -13.99 -12.03 9.90
C ALA A 264 -13.60 -12.90 8.69
N MET A 265 -12.37 -12.71 8.20
CA MET A 265 -11.76 -13.58 7.19
C MET A 265 -11.73 -15.03 7.69
N LYS A 266 -11.61 -15.98 6.77
CA LYS A 266 -11.41 -17.40 7.08
C LYS A 266 -10.02 -17.63 7.66
N THR A 267 -9.00 -17.05 7.02
CA THR A 267 -7.60 -17.27 7.40
C THR A 267 -7.05 -16.04 8.11
N LYS A 268 -6.32 -16.27 9.21
CA LYS A 268 -5.53 -15.22 9.87
C LYS A 268 -4.32 -14.93 8.99
N ARG A 269 -4.15 -13.69 8.55
CA ARG A 269 -3.06 -13.30 7.65
C ARG A 269 -2.51 -11.92 7.96
N ALA A 270 -1.23 -11.71 7.66
CA ALA A 270 -0.56 -10.40 7.63
C ALA A 270 0.34 -10.32 6.39
N ASP A 271 0.73 -9.11 5.99
CA ASP A 271 1.66 -8.86 4.89
C ASP A 271 1.25 -9.51 3.56
N PHE A 272 -0.04 -9.35 3.24
CA PHE A 272 -0.73 -9.92 2.08
C PHE A 272 -1.15 -8.82 1.09
N ALA A 273 -1.36 -9.22 -0.17
CA ALA A 273 -1.98 -8.35 -1.17
C ALA A 273 -3.47 -8.20 -0.87
N SER A 274 -4.00 -6.97 -0.97
CA SER A 274 -5.41 -6.71 -0.70
C SER A 274 -5.96 -5.58 -1.55
N SER A 275 -7.18 -5.73 -2.06
CA SER A 275 -7.87 -4.65 -2.78
C SER A 275 -9.38 -4.86 -2.82
N PHE A 276 -10.11 -3.83 -3.25
CA PHE A 276 -11.49 -3.93 -3.66
C PHE A 276 -11.56 -4.20 -5.17
N LEU A 277 -12.15 -5.31 -5.59
CA LEU A 277 -12.18 -5.78 -6.98
C LEU A 277 -13.58 -6.27 -7.34
N ARG A 278 -14.20 -5.68 -8.37
CA ARG A 278 -15.53 -6.08 -8.89
C ARG A 278 -16.58 -6.27 -7.77
N GLY A 279 -16.61 -5.34 -6.81
CA GLY A 279 -17.56 -5.36 -5.70
C GLY A 279 -17.18 -6.26 -4.52
N ARG A 280 -16.00 -6.89 -4.53
CA ARG A 280 -15.54 -7.78 -3.46
C ARG A 280 -14.28 -7.25 -2.80
N MET A 281 -14.13 -7.52 -1.50
CA MET A 281 -12.87 -7.33 -0.78
C MET A 281 -12.02 -8.58 -0.98
N VAL A 282 -10.91 -8.48 -1.72
CA VAL A 282 -10.04 -9.61 -2.02
C VAL A 282 -8.77 -9.53 -1.20
N VAL A 283 -8.33 -10.66 -0.64
CA VAL A 283 -7.03 -10.80 0.03
C VAL A 283 -6.30 -12.04 -0.52
N ALA A 284 -5.01 -11.89 -0.81
CA ALA A 284 -4.20 -12.90 -1.47
C ALA A 284 -2.83 -13.07 -0.78
N GLY A 285 -2.51 -14.31 -0.42
CA GLY A 285 -1.25 -14.69 0.20
C GLY A 285 -1.01 -14.13 1.60
N GLY A 286 0.24 -13.80 1.89
CA GLY A 286 0.72 -13.31 3.18
C GLY A 286 1.25 -14.39 4.12
N LEU A 287 1.44 -14.00 5.37
CA LEU A 287 1.90 -14.85 6.47
C LEU A 287 0.74 -15.24 7.37
N GLY A 288 0.64 -16.52 7.71
CA GLY A 288 -0.31 -17.05 8.69
C GLY A 288 0.38 -17.71 9.88
N HIS A 289 -0.35 -18.53 10.64
CA HIS A 289 0.26 -19.36 11.70
C HIS A 289 1.05 -20.56 11.17
N GLN A 290 0.93 -20.85 9.88
CA GLN A 290 1.66 -21.91 9.22
C GLN A 290 3.13 -21.51 9.03
N PRO A 291 4.05 -22.50 8.97
CA PRO A 291 5.48 -22.23 8.81
C PRO A 291 5.83 -21.66 7.43
N SER A 292 4.99 -21.90 6.43
CA SER A 292 5.14 -21.38 5.07
C SER A 292 4.29 -20.15 4.83
N VAL A 293 4.70 -19.35 3.83
CA VAL A 293 3.87 -18.31 3.23
C VAL A 293 2.58 -18.92 2.65
N LEU A 294 1.53 -18.10 2.58
CA LEU A 294 0.22 -18.49 2.05
C LEU A 294 0.16 -18.23 0.54
N ASP A 295 -0.48 -19.14 -0.19
CA ASP A 295 -1.01 -18.95 -1.55
C ASP A 295 -2.53 -18.68 -1.56
N THR A 296 -3.20 -18.99 -0.44
CA THR A 296 -4.65 -18.93 -0.35
C THR A 296 -5.20 -17.54 -0.62
N VAL A 297 -6.30 -17.51 -1.37
CA VAL A 297 -7.03 -16.29 -1.72
C VAL A 297 -8.45 -16.42 -1.21
N GLU A 298 -8.97 -15.35 -0.61
CA GLU A 298 -10.35 -15.28 -0.17
C GLU A 298 -10.94 -13.91 -0.49
N ALA A 299 -12.24 -13.88 -0.75
CA ALA A 299 -12.95 -12.67 -1.08
C ALA A 299 -14.28 -12.55 -0.33
N PHE A 300 -14.55 -11.37 0.22
CA PHE A 300 -15.82 -11.06 0.87
C PHE A 300 -16.87 -10.73 -0.18
N HIS A 301 -18.00 -11.42 -0.13
CA HIS A 301 -19.18 -11.13 -0.91
C HIS A 301 -20.16 -10.28 -0.09
N PRO A 302 -20.41 -9.01 -0.44
CA PRO A 302 -21.18 -8.11 0.41
C PRO A 302 -22.66 -8.53 0.55
N GLN A 303 -23.31 -8.97 -0.54
CA GLN A 303 -24.72 -9.40 -0.51
C GLN A 303 -24.91 -10.70 0.27
N LYS A 304 -23.99 -11.68 0.12
CA LYS A 304 -24.04 -12.93 0.88
C LYS A 304 -23.50 -12.79 2.31
N ARG A 305 -22.95 -11.62 2.67
CA ARG A 305 -22.23 -11.35 3.93
C ARG A 305 -21.30 -12.49 4.35
N LYS A 306 -20.50 -13.00 3.42
CA LYS A 306 -19.58 -14.13 3.70
C LYS A 306 -18.29 -14.04 2.93
N TRP A 307 -17.23 -14.55 3.55
CA TRP A 307 -15.97 -14.81 2.86
C TRP A 307 -16.09 -16.13 2.07
N GLU A 308 -15.66 -16.10 0.81
CA GLU A 308 -15.58 -17.26 -0.08
C GLU A 308 -14.10 -17.49 -0.42
N ARG A 309 -13.68 -18.75 -0.56
CA ARG A 309 -12.32 -19.05 -1.06
C ARG A 309 -12.34 -18.86 -2.58
N LEU A 310 -11.32 -18.21 -3.11
CA LEU A 310 -11.07 -18.12 -4.55
C LEU A 310 -9.99 -19.14 -4.95
N ALA A 311 -9.71 -19.26 -6.25
CA ALA A 311 -8.54 -19.98 -6.72
C ALA A 311 -7.26 -19.42 -6.02
N PRO A 312 -6.34 -20.30 -5.58
CA PRO A 312 -5.10 -19.86 -4.94
C PRO A 312 -4.17 -19.18 -5.96
N MET A 313 -3.24 -18.36 -5.48
CA MET A 313 -2.13 -17.88 -6.30
C MET A 313 -1.26 -19.07 -6.73
N ALA A 314 -0.66 -19.00 -7.93
CA ALA A 314 0.26 -20.02 -8.42
C ALA A 314 1.52 -20.12 -7.54
N MET A 315 1.92 -19.02 -6.89
CA MET A 315 3.02 -19.03 -5.93
C MET A 315 2.65 -18.38 -4.61
N ALA A 316 2.76 -19.15 -3.53
CA ALA A 316 2.66 -18.65 -2.16
C ALA A 316 3.71 -17.57 -1.90
N ARG A 317 3.31 -16.43 -1.31
CA ARG A 317 4.21 -15.32 -0.98
C ARG A 317 3.61 -14.31 0.00
N CYS A 318 4.48 -13.57 0.69
CA CYS A 318 4.14 -12.37 1.46
C CYS A 318 4.92 -11.15 0.96
N SER A 319 4.65 -9.97 1.52
CA SER A 319 5.33 -8.70 1.18
C SER A 319 5.23 -8.31 -0.31
N ALA A 320 4.28 -8.91 -1.04
CA ALA A 320 4.02 -8.59 -2.43
C ALA A 320 3.24 -7.28 -2.53
N SER A 321 3.59 -6.45 -3.49
CA SER A 321 2.83 -5.25 -3.79
C SER A 321 1.64 -5.62 -4.66
N SER A 322 0.53 -4.90 -4.52
CA SER A 322 -0.66 -5.12 -5.32
C SER A 322 -1.29 -3.83 -5.77
N ILE A 323 -1.80 -3.82 -7.00
CA ILE A 323 -2.49 -2.68 -7.60
C ILE A 323 -3.65 -3.17 -8.45
N VAL A 324 -4.73 -2.39 -8.53
CA VAL A 324 -5.86 -2.69 -9.43
C VAL A 324 -5.78 -1.78 -10.65
N ILE A 325 -5.80 -2.38 -11.83
CA ILE A 325 -5.80 -1.68 -13.10
C ILE A 325 -6.89 -2.31 -13.98
N ARG A 326 -7.82 -1.49 -14.48
CA ARG A 326 -8.92 -1.94 -15.37
C ARG A 326 -9.65 -3.18 -14.84
N ASP A 327 -10.06 -3.12 -13.57
CA ASP A 327 -10.74 -4.21 -12.85
C ASP A 327 -9.99 -5.55 -12.82
N ARG A 328 -8.66 -5.50 -12.77
CA ARG A 328 -7.78 -6.65 -12.57
C ARG A 328 -6.82 -6.36 -11.43
N LEU A 329 -6.65 -7.31 -10.52
CA LEU A 329 -5.70 -7.19 -9.41
C LEU A 329 -4.37 -7.81 -9.84
N LEU A 330 -3.33 -6.99 -9.94
CA LEU A 330 -1.97 -7.46 -10.18
C LEU A 330 -1.24 -7.60 -8.84
N VAL A 331 -0.50 -8.70 -8.67
CA VAL A 331 0.29 -9.00 -7.48
C VAL A 331 1.73 -9.29 -7.89
N VAL A 332 2.66 -8.44 -7.47
CA VAL A 332 4.02 -8.36 -8.00
C VAL A 332 5.06 -8.52 -6.90
N GLY A 333 6.14 -9.26 -7.19
CA GLY A 333 7.28 -9.46 -6.31
C GLY A 333 6.92 -10.22 -5.03
N GLY A 334 7.45 -9.79 -3.89
CA GLY A 334 7.22 -10.42 -2.57
C GLY A 334 8.32 -11.41 -2.18
N VAL A 335 8.05 -12.25 -1.18
CA VAL A 335 9.01 -13.24 -0.65
C VAL A 335 8.38 -14.61 -0.55
N ASN A 336 9.14 -15.61 -1.00
CA ASN A 336 8.96 -17.01 -0.62
C ASN A 336 10.35 -17.65 -0.48
N GLN A 337 10.84 -17.79 0.75
CA GLN A 337 12.23 -18.11 1.12
C GLN A 337 13.26 -17.06 0.66
N VAL A 338 13.15 -16.60 -0.59
CA VAL A 338 13.92 -15.52 -1.20
C VAL A 338 12.96 -14.50 -1.86
N PRO A 339 13.42 -13.27 -2.14
CA PRO A 339 12.66 -12.32 -2.94
C PRO A 339 12.26 -12.91 -4.28
N SER A 340 10.96 -12.80 -4.58
CA SER A 340 10.34 -13.41 -5.74
C SER A 340 10.29 -12.45 -6.92
N SER A 341 10.42 -12.99 -8.14
CA SER A 341 10.18 -12.27 -9.38
C SER A 341 8.76 -12.49 -9.95
N ALA A 342 7.86 -13.14 -9.20
CA ALA A 342 6.54 -13.41 -9.75
C ALA A 342 5.70 -12.17 -9.99
N HIS A 343 4.87 -12.32 -11.01
CA HIS A 343 3.86 -11.39 -11.41
C HIS A 343 2.63 -12.22 -11.76
N GLU A 344 1.55 -12.03 -11.02
CA GLU A 344 0.29 -12.74 -11.26
C GLU A 344 -0.86 -11.75 -11.31
N ILE A 345 -1.87 -12.08 -12.11
CA ILE A 345 -3.07 -11.28 -12.27
C ILE A 345 -4.30 -12.09 -11.90
N LEU A 346 -5.17 -11.49 -11.08
CA LEU A 346 -6.50 -11.99 -10.78
C LEU A 346 -7.52 -11.17 -11.57
N TYR A 347 -8.34 -11.86 -12.34
CA TYR A 347 -9.40 -11.27 -13.13
C TYR A 347 -10.67 -12.12 -13.09
N VAL A 348 -11.78 -11.53 -13.52
CA VAL A 348 -13.05 -12.22 -13.71
C VAL A 348 -13.16 -12.54 -15.19
N LYS A 349 -13.38 -13.82 -15.55
CA LYS A 349 -13.69 -14.16 -16.95
C LYS A 349 -15.05 -13.55 -17.27
N GLU A 350 -15.09 -12.63 -18.22
CA GLU A 350 -16.36 -12.20 -18.79
C GLU A 350 -16.87 -13.36 -19.67
N GLU A 351 -18.15 -13.71 -19.54
CA GLU A 351 -18.80 -14.58 -20.51
C GLU A 351 -18.60 -13.93 -21.89
N CYS A 352 -17.95 -14.63 -22.81
CA CYS A 352 -18.03 -14.24 -24.22
C CYS A 352 -19.51 -14.33 -24.60
N LEU A 353 -20.17 -13.18 -24.70
CA LEU A 353 -21.46 -13.08 -25.36
C LEU A 353 -21.26 -13.15 -26.87
#